data_AF-A0A931MQW8-F1
#
_entry.id   AF-A0A931MQW8-F1
#
_cell.length_a   1.000
_cell.length_b   1.000
_cell.length_c   1.000
_cell.angle_alpha   90.00
_cell.angle_beta   90.00
_cell.angle_gamma   90.00
#
_symmetry.space_group_name_H-M   'P 1'
#
loop_
_entity.id
_entity.type
_entity.pdbx_description
1 polymer ?
#
loop_
_entity_poly.entity_id
_entity_poly.type
_entity_poly.pdbx_seq_one_letter_code
_entity_poly.pdbx_strand_id
1 'polypeptide(L)'
;MGAVSAVSSADAPSAESSAEAVRPVLADAVDIARAALDELGEGGIGPHLGVTAENDCAATHRFVADLPGYRGWQWAVVVAAAPESDHVTVSELALLPGPDALIAPEWLPWSERIRPGDLGPGDRD
;
A
#
# COMPACT_ATOMS: atom_id res chain seq x y z
N MET A 1 -25.85 -45.42 -14.70
CA MET A 1 -24.66 -44.82 -15.34
C MET A 1 -24.96 -43.35 -15.55
N GLY A 2 -24.18 -42.46 -14.93
CA GLY A 2 -24.26 -41.01 -15.15
C GLY A 2 -24.54 -40.23 -13.87
N ALA A 3 -23.49 -39.65 -13.28
CA ALA A 3 -23.51 -38.77 -12.12
C ALA A 3 -23.93 -37.35 -12.50
N VAL A 4 -24.47 -36.60 -11.53
CA VAL A 4 -24.17 -35.16 -11.38
C VAL A 4 -24.11 -34.84 -9.88
N SER A 5 -22.89 -34.58 -9.38
CA SER A 5 -22.67 -34.00 -8.06
C SER A 5 -22.94 -32.50 -8.14
N ALA A 6 -23.71 -31.96 -7.19
CA ALA A 6 -23.90 -30.53 -7.05
C ALA A 6 -22.57 -29.89 -6.62
N VAL A 7 -22.13 -28.89 -7.38
CA VAL A 7 -21.02 -28.01 -7.01
C VAL A 7 -21.48 -27.12 -5.86
N SER A 8 -20.79 -27.19 -4.72
CA SER A 8 -20.98 -26.26 -3.62
C SER A 8 -20.45 -24.90 -4.05
N SER A 9 -21.30 -23.87 -4.00
CA SER A 9 -20.92 -22.48 -4.25
C SER A 9 -19.79 -22.06 -3.31
N ALA A 10 -18.81 -21.37 -3.89
CA ALA A 10 -17.67 -20.81 -3.19
C ALA A 10 -18.13 -19.82 -2.13
N ASP A 11 -17.57 -19.99 -0.93
CA ASP A 11 -17.57 -18.99 0.12
C ASP A 11 -16.80 -17.76 -0.38
N ALA A 12 -17.47 -16.62 -0.43
CA ALA A 12 -16.80 -15.34 -0.68
C ALA A 12 -16.03 -14.98 0.61
N PRO A 13 -14.77 -14.53 0.54
CA PRO A 13 -14.11 -14.07 1.75
C PRO A 13 -14.86 -12.83 2.23
N SER A 14 -15.43 -12.95 3.43
CA SER A 14 -16.02 -11.83 4.16
C SER A 14 -14.91 -10.83 4.46
N ALA A 15 -14.83 -9.78 3.65
CA ALA A 15 -13.95 -8.64 3.87
C ALA A 15 -14.55 -7.77 4.97
N GLU A 16 -14.49 -8.24 6.22
CA GLU A 16 -14.87 -7.48 7.41
C GLU A 16 -14.27 -8.18 8.63
N SER A 17 -13.10 -7.73 9.08
CA SER A 17 -12.70 -7.87 10.47
C SER A 17 -12.11 -6.54 10.93
N SER A 18 -12.92 -5.83 11.71
CA SER A 18 -12.64 -4.93 12.84
C SER A 18 -11.20 -4.43 12.96
N ALA A 19 -11.03 -3.13 13.25
CA ALA A 19 -9.75 -2.55 13.65
C ALA A 19 -9.08 -3.39 14.76
N GLU A 20 -8.25 -4.33 14.33
CA GLU A 20 -7.56 -5.28 15.18
C GLU A 20 -6.53 -4.48 15.96
N ALA A 21 -6.56 -4.61 17.29
CA ALA A 21 -5.60 -3.90 18.12
C ALA A 21 -4.20 -4.37 17.70
N VAL A 22 -3.40 -3.43 17.20
CA VAL A 22 -2.02 -3.74 16.76
C VAL A 22 -1.28 -4.37 17.93
N ARG A 23 -0.72 -5.57 17.74
CA ARG A 23 0.10 -6.23 18.76
C ARG A 23 1.22 -5.28 19.22
N PRO A 24 1.53 -5.18 20.53
CA PRO A 24 2.52 -4.24 21.04
C PRO A 24 3.87 -4.32 20.34
N VAL A 25 4.39 -5.53 20.10
CA VAL A 25 5.66 -5.73 19.40
C VAL A 25 5.70 -5.08 18.00
N LEU A 26 4.57 -5.11 17.28
CA LEU A 26 4.44 -4.47 15.97
C LEU A 26 4.20 -2.97 16.13
N ALA A 27 3.37 -2.56 17.10
CA ALA A 27 3.08 -1.14 17.35
C ALA A 27 4.32 -0.34 17.77
N ASP A 28 5.23 -0.97 18.52
CA ASP A 28 6.46 -0.36 19.05
C ASP A 28 7.59 -0.34 18.01
N ALA A 29 7.42 -0.94 16.83
CA ALA A 29 8.45 -1.09 15.80
C ALA A 29 8.71 0.19 14.96
N VAL A 30 8.32 1.36 15.46
CA VAL A 30 8.47 2.66 14.75
C VAL A 30 9.92 2.94 14.38
N ASP A 31 10.87 2.67 15.28
CA ASP A 31 12.29 2.92 15.05
C ASP A 31 12.88 1.94 14.01
N ILE A 32 12.43 0.68 14.01
CA ILE A 32 12.81 -0.31 12.98
C ILE A 32 12.29 0.16 11.62
N ALA A 33 11.02 0.58 11.56
CA ALA A 33 10.42 1.08 10.34
C ALA A 33 11.13 2.33 9.81
N ARG A 34 11.50 3.27 10.70
CA ARG A 34 12.24 4.48 10.32
C ARG A 34 13.64 4.14 9.83
N ALA A 35 14.37 3.27 10.55
CA ALA A 35 15.71 2.85 10.16
C ALA A 35 15.71 2.20 8.76
N ALA A 36 14.70 1.41 8.43
CA ALA A 36 14.59 0.81 7.10
C ALA A 36 14.36 1.84 5.98
N LEU A 37 13.61 2.91 6.26
CA LEU A 37 13.48 4.03 5.31
C LEU A 37 14.79 4.82 5.18
N ASP A 38 15.52 5.03 6.28
CA ASP A 38 16.83 5.68 6.25
C ASP A 38 17.85 4.84 5.44
N GLU A 39 17.81 3.50 5.57
CA GLU A 39 18.63 2.57 4.78
C GLU A 39 18.28 2.56 3.29
N LEU A 40 17.00 2.77 2.93
CA LEU A 40 16.56 2.90 1.54
C LEU A 40 17.24 4.09 0.83
N GLY A 41 17.54 5.17 1.56
CA GLY A 41 18.38 6.28 1.07
C GLY A 41 17.67 7.31 0.18
N GLU A 42 16.35 7.23 0.02
CA GLU A 42 15.55 8.18 -0.76
C GLU A 42 15.28 9.52 -0.02
N GLY A 43 15.50 9.55 1.30
CA GLY A 43 15.29 10.72 2.15
C GLY A 43 13.81 11.15 2.25
N GLY A 44 13.56 12.39 2.70
CA GLY A 44 12.20 12.93 2.80
C GLY A 44 11.29 12.19 3.79
N ILE A 45 11.85 11.67 4.89
CA ILE A 45 11.11 10.91 5.91
C ILE A 45 10.67 11.86 7.03
N GLY A 46 9.41 12.28 6.98
CA GLY A 46 8.83 13.19 7.95
C GLY A 46 8.36 12.50 9.24
N PRO A 47 7.42 13.13 9.98
CA PRO A 47 6.85 12.59 11.21
C PRO A 47 6.12 11.25 11.00
N HIS A 48 6.14 10.40 12.03
CA HIS A 48 5.31 9.20 12.10
C HIS A 48 3.84 9.59 12.24
N LEU A 49 2.98 9.03 11.39
CA LEU A 49 1.56 9.31 11.31
C LEU A 49 0.72 8.29 12.10
N GLY A 50 1.27 7.11 12.35
CA GLY A 50 0.59 6.05 13.08
C GLY A 50 0.86 4.68 12.47
N VAL A 51 0.28 3.67 13.12
CA VAL A 51 0.41 2.27 12.76
C VAL A 51 -0.98 1.65 12.62
N THR A 52 -1.16 0.80 11.62
CA THR A 52 -2.39 0.03 11.39
C THR A 52 -2.07 -1.45 11.29
N ALA A 53 -2.88 -2.31 11.91
CA ALA A 53 -2.73 -3.75 11.76
C ALA A 53 -3.09 -4.15 10.33
N GLU A 54 -2.26 -5.01 9.72
CA GLU A 54 -2.60 -5.74 8.50
C GLU A 54 -3.23 -7.08 8.85
N ASN A 55 -2.72 -7.73 9.92
CA ASN A 55 -3.25 -8.92 10.58
C ASN A 55 -2.49 -9.15 11.91
N ASP A 56 -2.73 -10.30 12.56
CA ASP A 56 -2.04 -10.72 13.79
C ASP A 56 -0.51 -10.76 13.73
N CYS A 57 0.09 -10.82 12.54
CA CYS A 57 1.53 -10.97 12.36
C CYS A 57 2.18 -9.80 11.62
N ALA A 58 1.40 -8.79 11.20
CA ALA A 58 1.93 -7.68 10.42
C ALA A 58 1.19 -6.37 10.69
N ALA A 59 1.92 -5.26 10.59
CA ALA A 59 1.39 -3.92 10.72
C ALA A 59 2.11 -2.96 9.77
N THR A 60 1.41 -1.90 9.37
CA THR A 60 1.97 -0.84 8.52
C THR A 60 2.20 0.42 9.36
N HIS A 61 3.46 0.84 9.48
CA HIS A 61 3.83 2.16 9.98
C HIS A 61 3.79 3.17 8.84
N ARG A 62 3.17 4.33 9.09
CA ARG A 62 3.09 5.41 8.11
C ARG A 62 3.90 6.61 8.56
N PHE A 63 4.62 7.24 7.64
CA PHE A 63 5.34 8.50 7.85
C PHE A 63 4.96 9.50 6.75
N VAL A 64 5.01 10.79 7.06
CA VAL A 64 4.91 11.83 6.04
C VAL A 64 6.04 11.65 5.02
N ALA A 65 5.73 11.75 3.73
CA ALA A 65 6.74 11.84 2.68
C ALA A 65 6.99 13.32 2.31
N ASP A 66 8.08 13.88 2.83
CA ASP A 66 8.54 15.25 2.55
C ASP A 66 9.38 15.27 1.26
N LEU A 67 8.79 14.77 0.17
CA LEU A 67 9.44 14.65 -1.14
C LEU A 67 8.84 15.65 -2.16
N PRO A 68 9.68 16.35 -2.95
CA PRO A 68 9.19 17.19 -4.05
C PRO A 68 8.32 16.40 -5.04
N GLY A 69 7.14 16.93 -5.38
CA GLY A 69 6.19 16.29 -6.29
C GLY A 69 5.25 15.26 -5.65
N TYR A 70 5.51 14.85 -4.40
CA TYR A 70 4.73 13.84 -3.67
C TYR A 70 3.91 14.46 -2.52
N ARG A 71 3.38 15.66 -2.73
CA ARG A 71 2.57 16.35 -1.70
C ARG A 71 1.40 15.47 -1.26
N GLY A 72 1.27 15.27 0.06
CA GLY A 72 0.20 14.46 0.65
C GLY A 72 0.44 12.94 0.58
N TRP A 73 1.55 12.50 -0.01
CA TRP A 73 1.95 11.10 0.01
C TRP A 73 2.60 10.72 1.34
N GLN A 74 2.68 9.43 1.58
CA GLN A 74 3.15 8.84 2.82
C GLN A 74 4.07 7.68 2.51
N TRP A 75 5.15 7.55 3.28
CA TRP A 75 5.89 6.29 3.35
C TRP A 75 5.05 5.28 4.14
N ALA A 76 4.92 4.07 3.62
CA ALA A 76 4.31 2.92 4.27
C ALA A 76 5.37 1.85 4.46
N VAL A 77 5.57 1.43 5.71
CA VAL A 77 6.53 0.40 6.08
C VAL A 77 5.78 -0.75 6.72
N VAL A 78 5.73 -1.88 6.01
CA VAL A 78 5.10 -3.09 6.53
C VAL A 78 6.14 -3.84 7.34
N VAL A 79 5.85 -4.02 8.63
CA VAL A 79 6.64 -4.83 9.56
C VAL A 79 5.90 -6.13 9.87
N ALA A 80 6.65 -7.19 10.16
CA ALA A 80 6.09 -8.49 10.49
C ALA A 80 6.82 -9.16 11.65
N ALA A 81 6.08 -9.93 12.44
CA ALA A 81 6.62 -10.76 13.52
C ALA A 81 5.77 -12.02 13.63
N ALA A 82 6.42 -13.18 13.78
CA ALA A 82 5.72 -14.43 14.05
C ALA A 82 4.84 -14.30 15.33
N PRO A 83 3.78 -15.11 15.49
CA PRO A 83 2.77 -14.93 16.56
C PRO A 83 3.32 -14.81 17.98
N GLU A 84 4.40 -15.54 18.28
CA GLU A 84 5.02 -15.58 19.62
C GLU A 84 6.41 -14.91 19.65
N SER A 85 6.82 -14.28 18.55
CA SER A 85 8.11 -13.61 18.43
C SER A 85 8.05 -12.18 18.95
N ASP A 86 9.09 -11.78 19.68
CA ASP A 86 9.42 -10.40 20.00
C ASP A 86 10.34 -9.74 18.95
N HIS A 87 10.86 -10.55 18.02
CA HIS A 87 11.65 -10.09 16.90
C HIS A 87 10.77 -9.68 15.72
N VAL A 88 10.96 -8.44 15.25
CA VAL A 88 10.27 -7.82 14.12
C VAL A 88 11.21 -7.72 12.92
N THR A 89 10.69 -8.03 11.74
CA THR A 89 11.36 -7.82 10.45
C THR A 89 10.59 -6.83 9.59
N VAL A 90 11.25 -6.26 8.58
CA VAL A 90 10.62 -5.41 7.56
C VAL A 90 10.26 -6.28 6.35
N SER A 91 9.02 -6.16 5.89
CA SER A 91 8.49 -6.90 4.74
C SER A 91 8.47 -6.06 3.48
N GLU A 92 8.05 -4.80 3.57
CA GLU A 92 7.87 -3.92 2.41
C GLU A 92 8.05 -2.45 2.79
N LEU A 93 8.57 -1.67 1.84
CA LEU A 93 8.62 -0.22 1.86
C LEU A 93 7.93 0.29 0.59
N ALA A 94 6.90 1.12 0.76
CA ALA A 94 6.16 1.69 -0.35
C ALA A 94 5.94 3.19 -0.14
N LEU A 95 5.92 3.95 -1.24
CA LEU A 95 5.46 5.32 -1.26
C LEU A 95 4.02 5.32 -1.78
N LEU A 96 3.06 5.69 -0.95
CA LEU A 96 1.64 5.59 -1.25
C LEU A 96 0.93 6.96 -1.13
N PRO A 97 -0.11 7.22 -1.94
CA PRO A 97 -0.90 8.43 -1.79
C PRO A 97 -1.64 8.40 -0.44
N GLY A 98 -1.47 9.45 0.35
CA GLY A 98 -2.29 9.70 1.53
C GLY A 98 -3.62 10.37 1.17
N PRO A 99 -4.47 10.66 2.17
CA PRO A 99 -5.79 11.26 1.96
C PRO A 99 -5.78 12.61 1.23
N ASP A 100 -4.68 13.35 1.37
CA ASP A 100 -4.50 14.68 0.77
C ASP A 100 -3.62 14.65 -0.49
N ALA A 101 -3.28 13.46 -0.99
CA ALA A 101 -2.43 13.31 -2.16
C ALA A 101 -3.15 13.71 -3.45
N LEU A 102 -2.42 14.39 -4.34
CA LEU A 102 -2.85 14.54 -5.73
C LEU A 102 -2.66 13.21 -6.44
N ILE A 103 -3.77 12.50 -6.71
CA ILE A 103 -3.77 11.24 -7.44
C ILE A 103 -4.02 11.48 -8.93
N ALA A 104 -3.56 10.54 -9.75
CA ALA A 104 -3.85 10.54 -11.17
C ALA A 104 -5.37 10.46 -11.41
N PRO A 105 -5.89 11.11 -12.47
CA PRO A 105 -7.26 10.92 -12.90
C PRO A 105 -7.48 9.46 -13.32
N GLU A 106 -8.74 9.08 -13.46
CA GLU A 106 -9.09 7.76 -13.99
C GLU A 106 -8.41 7.52 -15.34
N TRP A 107 -7.97 6.28 -15.54
CA TRP A 107 -7.36 5.89 -16.80
C TRP A 107 -8.41 5.97 -17.91
N LEU A 108 -8.10 6.74 -18.96
CA LEU A 108 -8.88 6.78 -20.19
C LEU A 108 -8.23 5.89 -21.26
N PRO A 109 -9.02 5.13 -22.05
CA PRO A 109 -8.53 4.47 -23.25
C PRO A 109 -7.76 5.41 -24.17
N TRP A 110 -6.73 4.90 -24.83
CA TRP A 110 -5.88 5.71 -25.70
C TRP A 110 -6.68 6.47 -26.77
N SER A 111 -7.66 5.81 -27.39
CA SER A 111 -8.57 6.39 -28.40
C SER A 111 -9.36 7.60 -27.89
N GLU A 112 -9.58 7.69 -26.57
CA GLU A 112 -10.33 8.77 -25.93
C GLU A 112 -9.42 9.92 -25.45
N ARG A 113 -8.10 9.73 -25.48
CA ARG A 113 -7.13 10.79 -25.16
C ARG A 113 -6.89 11.73 -26.35
N ILE A 114 -7.08 11.23 -27.56
CA ILE A 114 -6.84 11.98 -28.80
C ILE A 114 -7.94 13.03 -28.99
N ARG A 115 -7.57 14.30 -28.86
CA ARG A 115 -8.42 15.46 -29.13
C ARG A 115 -8.32 15.89 -30.59
N PRO A 116 -9.33 16.60 -31.12
CA PRO A 116 -9.22 17.23 -32.42
C PRO A 116 -7.99 18.14 -32.47
N GLY A 117 -7.05 17.84 -33.37
CA GLY A 117 -5.78 18.56 -33.51
C GLY A 117 -4.54 17.84 -32.98
N ASP A 118 -4.70 16.71 -32.26
CA ASP A 118 -3.56 15.95 -31.71
C ASP A 118 -2.81 15.12 -32.78
N LEU A 119 -3.39 14.94 -33.97
CA LEU A 119 -2.80 14.19 -35.08
C LEU A 119 -2.60 15.09 -36.30
N GLY A 120 -1.39 15.09 -36.85
CA GLY A 120 -1.01 15.85 -38.04
C GLY A 120 -0.83 14.98 -39.29
N PRO A 121 -0.82 15.58 -40.50
CA PRO A 121 -0.49 14.84 -41.72
C PRO A 121 0.94 14.30 -41.67
N GLY A 122 1.11 12.98 -41.59
CA GLY A 122 2.42 12.31 -41.57
C GLY A 122 2.66 11.41 -40.35
N ASP A 123 1.84 11.54 -39.30
CA ASP A 123 1.91 10.68 -38.13
C ASP A 123 1.30 9.30 -38.49
N ARG A 124 2.17 8.31 -38.71
CA ARG A 124 1.78 6.90 -38.88
C ARG A 124 2.39 6.10 -37.74
N ASP A 125 1.60 5.14 -37.23
CA ASP A 125 1.97 4.19 -36.18
C ASP A 125 3.29 3.44 -36.44
#